data_AF-A0A317CD43-F1
#
_entry.id   AF-A0A317CD43-F1
#
_cell.length_a   1.000
_cell.length_b   1.000
_cell.length_c   1.000
_cell.angle_alpha   90.00
_cell.angle_beta   90.00
_cell.angle_gamma   90.00
#
_symmetry.space_group_name_H-M   'P 1'
#
loop_
_entity.id
_entity.type
_entity.pdbx_description
1 polymer ?
#
loop_
_entity_poly.entity_id
_entity_poly.type
_entity_poly.pdbx_seq_one_letter_code
_entity_poly.pdbx_strand_id
1 'polypeptide(L)'
;MKKLTVLTAVFLCLFSPLAAHAAGANFFEKGLMHPMMVPTQLIAVFALALLLGQQGWRHIRIVIPVFLVTLSAALVMTRYHSASWNPEMILLPLAAITGLALTLKHEWFVAISVVIAMVVAVVIGLDSSVPMIPGLQVRKIYAHLAGTALCVSGLLVIVTLVAYALRNLIQGIILRILGAWSAAGAVLVLALLLANAART
;
A
#
# COMPACT_ATOMS: atom_id res chain seq x y z
N MET A 1 -17.52 19.03 9.63
CA MET A 1 -16.26 19.83 9.70
C MET A 1 -15.01 18.95 9.80
N LYS A 2 -14.90 17.97 10.73
CA LYS A 2 -13.71 17.07 10.82
C LYS A 2 -13.39 16.22 9.58
N LYS A 3 -14.38 15.88 8.73
CA LYS A 3 -14.16 15.12 7.48
C LYS A 3 -13.51 15.97 6.39
N LEU A 4 -13.76 17.27 6.40
CA LEU A 4 -13.23 18.21 5.40
C LEU A 4 -11.75 18.48 5.65
N THR A 5 -11.31 18.53 6.91
CA THR A 5 -9.90 18.73 7.29
C THR A 5 -9.01 17.53 6.98
N VAL A 6 -9.54 16.30 7.05
CA VAL A 6 -8.80 15.09 6.64
C VAL A 6 -8.68 15.05 5.11
N LEU A 7 -9.76 15.40 4.40
CA LEU A 7 -9.74 15.47 2.94
C LEU A 7 -8.76 16.53 2.44
N THR A 8 -8.71 17.71 3.05
CA THR A 8 -7.75 18.76 2.69
C THR A 8 -6.32 18.39 3.06
N ALA A 9 -6.07 17.70 4.19
CA ALA A 9 -4.75 17.18 4.53
C ALA A 9 -4.26 16.12 3.52
N VAL A 10 -5.14 15.21 3.10
CA VAL A 10 -4.85 14.23 2.04
C VAL A 10 -4.60 14.91 0.70
N PHE A 11 -5.37 15.94 0.37
CA PHE A 11 -5.18 16.76 -0.83
C PHE A 11 -3.86 17.53 -0.80
N LEU A 12 -3.44 18.05 0.37
CA LEU A 12 -2.15 18.69 0.58
C LEU A 12 -0.97 17.70 0.46
N CYS A 13 -1.14 16.46 0.94
CA CYS A 13 -0.18 15.38 0.70
C CYS A 13 -0.09 15.01 -0.79
N LEU A 14 -1.21 15.03 -1.53
CA LEU A 14 -1.25 14.82 -2.99
C LEU A 14 -0.64 15.97 -3.79
N PHE A 15 -0.60 17.19 -3.26
CA PHE A 15 0.04 18.37 -3.89
C PHE A 15 1.51 18.58 -3.49
N SER A 16 2.01 17.77 -2.55
CA SER A 16 3.44 17.71 -2.21
C SER A 16 4.39 17.36 -3.38
N PRO A 17 3.98 16.60 -4.43
CA PRO A 17 4.80 16.39 -5.63
C PRO A 17 5.15 17.69 -6.36
N LEU A 18 4.31 18.73 -6.26
CA LEU A 18 4.58 20.03 -6.88
C LEU A 18 5.74 20.78 -6.19
N ALA A 19 5.85 20.64 -4.86
CA ALA A 19 6.95 21.19 -4.08
C ALA A 19 8.26 20.42 -4.28
N ALA A 20 8.17 19.12 -4.55
CA ALA A 20 9.33 18.31 -4.92
C ALA A 20 9.85 18.69 -6.32
N HIS A 21 8.96 18.85 -7.31
CA HIS A 21 9.33 19.23 -8.68
C HIS A 21 10.23 20.48 -8.75
N ALA A 22 9.99 21.47 -7.88
CA ALA A 22 10.81 22.69 -7.78
C ALA A 22 12.22 22.49 -7.18
N ALA A 23 12.49 21.36 -6.51
CA ALA A 23 13.73 21.11 -5.77
C ALA A 23 14.76 20.21 -6.49
N GLY A 24 14.56 19.88 -7.77
CA GLY A 24 15.45 18.98 -8.55
C GLY A 24 15.18 17.48 -8.31
N ALA A 25 13.90 17.11 -8.24
CA ALA A 25 13.36 15.90 -7.63
C ALA A 25 13.31 14.60 -8.45
N ASN A 26 14.27 14.34 -9.34
CA ASN A 26 14.28 13.06 -10.08
C ASN A 26 14.23 11.82 -9.17
N PHE A 27 14.80 11.87 -7.95
CA PHE A 27 14.79 10.74 -7.01
C PHE A 27 13.52 10.64 -6.16
N PHE A 28 12.92 11.78 -5.77
CA PHE A 28 11.65 11.77 -5.05
C PHE A 28 10.51 11.34 -5.99
N GLU A 29 10.49 11.86 -7.22
CA GLU A 29 9.53 11.46 -8.26
C GLU A 29 9.67 9.96 -8.58
N LYS A 30 10.90 9.45 -8.69
CA LYS A 30 11.15 8.00 -8.80
C LYS A 30 10.58 7.21 -7.62
N GLY A 31 10.80 7.70 -6.40
CA GLY A 31 10.24 7.10 -5.19
C GLY A 31 8.71 7.11 -5.17
N LEU A 32 8.10 8.19 -5.64
CA LEU A 32 6.65 8.33 -5.76
C LEU A 32 6.07 7.34 -6.78
N MET A 33 6.75 7.16 -7.92
CA MET A 33 6.31 6.24 -8.96
C MET A 33 6.62 4.78 -8.63
N HIS A 34 7.57 4.49 -7.73
CA HIS A 34 8.03 3.14 -7.44
C HIS A 34 6.89 2.16 -7.09
N PRO A 35 5.99 2.44 -6.12
CA PRO A 35 4.88 1.54 -5.81
C PRO A 35 3.85 1.39 -6.93
N MET A 36 3.76 2.36 -7.84
CA MET A 36 2.87 2.29 -9.01
C MET A 36 3.44 1.41 -10.12
N MET A 37 4.77 1.27 -10.18
CA MET A 37 5.47 0.45 -11.16
C MET A 37 5.63 -1.00 -10.70
N VAL A 38 5.42 -1.30 -9.41
CA VAL A 38 5.41 -2.66 -8.85
C VAL A 38 3.96 -3.11 -8.66
N PRO A 39 3.38 -3.90 -9.59
CA PRO A 39 1.96 -4.27 -9.56
C PRO A 39 1.56 -4.96 -8.24
N THR A 40 2.49 -5.69 -7.66
CA THR A 40 2.36 -6.46 -6.43
C THR A 40 2.06 -5.58 -5.21
N GLN A 41 2.79 -4.47 -5.07
CA GLN A 41 2.55 -3.49 -4.02
C GLN A 41 1.20 -2.78 -4.24
N LEU A 42 0.92 -2.41 -5.50
CA LEU A 42 -0.30 -1.72 -5.87
C LEU A 42 -1.55 -2.56 -5.52
N ILE A 43 -1.58 -3.83 -5.94
CA ILE A 43 -2.72 -4.73 -5.69
C ILE A 43 -2.87 -5.00 -4.19
N ALA A 44 -1.78 -5.22 -3.46
CA ALA A 44 -1.84 -5.48 -2.02
C ALA A 44 -2.36 -4.28 -1.22
N VAL A 45 -1.86 -3.07 -1.51
CA VAL A 45 -2.32 -1.85 -0.83
C VAL A 45 -3.76 -1.54 -1.22
N PHE A 46 -4.12 -1.73 -2.49
CA PHE A 46 -5.48 -1.52 -2.98
C PHE A 46 -6.48 -2.46 -2.28
N ALA A 47 -6.19 -3.77 -2.24
CA ALA A 47 -7.03 -4.77 -1.58
C ALA A 47 -7.20 -4.47 -0.08
N LEU A 48 -6.10 -4.15 0.61
CA LEU A 48 -6.12 -3.77 2.02
C LEU A 48 -6.94 -2.50 2.25
N ALA A 49 -6.75 -1.48 1.44
CA ALA A 49 -7.49 -0.21 1.55
C ALA A 49 -8.99 -0.40 1.37
N LEU A 50 -9.40 -1.19 0.38
CA LEU A 50 -10.81 -1.51 0.16
C LEU A 50 -11.41 -2.25 1.37
N LEU A 51 -10.68 -3.23 1.93
CA LEU A 51 -11.11 -3.99 3.10
C LEU A 51 -11.33 -3.09 4.31
N LEU A 52 -10.40 -2.17 4.58
CA LEU A 52 -10.53 -1.20 5.67
C LEU A 52 -11.74 -0.28 5.49
N GLY A 53 -12.00 0.15 4.25
CA GLY A 53 -13.17 0.96 3.93
C GLY A 53 -14.49 0.22 4.18
N GLN A 54 -14.54 -1.07 3.85
CA GLN A 54 -15.72 -1.92 4.08
C GLN A 54 -15.98 -2.16 5.58
N GLN A 55 -14.92 -2.45 6.36
CA GLN A 55 -15.02 -2.78 7.79
C GLN A 55 -15.42 -1.58 8.68
N GLY A 56 -15.20 -0.36 8.18
CA GLY A 56 -15.76 0.85 8.76
C GLY A 56 -14.81 1.64 9.66
N TRP A 57 -15.35 2.68 10.31
CA TRP A 57 -14.55 3.75 10.90
C TRP A 57 -13.63 3.30 12.05
N ARG A 58 -14.04 2.27 12.81
CA ARG A 58 -13.23 1.72 13.90
C ARG A 58 -11.91 1.15 13.37
N HIS A 59 -11.96 0.36 12.31
CA HIS A 59 -10.78 -0.21 11.66
C HIS A 59 -9.91 0.87 11.04
N ILE A 60 -10.50 1.83 10.33
CA ILE A 60 -9.78 2.96 9.74
C ILE A 60 -8.95 3.71 10.79
N ARG A 61 -9.56 4.03 11.94
CA ARG A 61 -8.92 4.82 13.00
C ARG A 61 -7.73 4.11 13.65
N ILE A 62 -7.72 2.78 13.67
CA ILE A 62 -6.67 1.99 14.33
C ILE A 62 -5.62 1.53 13.32
N VAL A 63 -6.05 0.95 12.20
CA VAL A 63 -5.16 0.29 11.24
C VAL A 63 -4.32 1.29 10.46
N ILE A 64 -4.87 2.44 10.05
CA ILE A 64 -4.10 3.43 9.27
C ILE A 64 -2.91 3.97 10.08
N PRO A 65 -3.06 4.48 11.32
CA PRO A 65 -1.91 4.94 12.08
C PRO A 65 -0.85 3.85 12.31
N VAL A 66 -1.28 2.62 12.60
CA VAL A 66 -0.36 1.49 12.77
C VAL A 66 0.40 1.19 11.48
N PHE A 67 -0.30 1.18 10.33
CA PHE A 67 0.33 1.00 9.03
C PHE A 67 1.37 2.10 8.75
N LEU A 68 1.04 3.37 9.00
CA LEU A 68 1.94 4.50 8.75
C LEU A 68 3.21 4.43 9.60
N VAL A 69 3.06 4.11 10.90
CA VAL A 69 4.20 3.96 11.82
C VAL A 69 5.06 2.76 11.40
N THR A 70 4.42 1.64 11.06
CA THR A 70 5.12 0.41 10.65
C THR A 70 5.85 0.61 9.32
N LEU A 71 5.23 1.26 8.34
CA LEU A 71 5.83 1.57 7.05
C LEU A 71 7.04 2.50 7.22
N SER A 72 6.90 3.53 8.05
CA SER A 72 8.00 4.46 8.35
C SER A 72 9.18 3.74 8.99
N ALA A 73 8.92 2.88 9.98
CA ALA A 73 9.95 2.06 10.62
C ALA A 73 10.59 1.09 9.63
N ALA A 74 9.80 0.42 8.79
CA ALA A 74 10.29 -0.51 7.78
C ALA A 74 11.17 0.19 6.74
N LEU A 75 10.76 1.34 6.21
CA LEU A 75 11.57 2.12 5.24
C LEU A 75 12.90 2.60 5.83
N VAL A 76 12.93 2.94 7.13
CA VAL A 76 14.19 3.27 7.82
C VAL A 76 15.05 2.02 7.98
N MET A 77 14.45 0.87 8.30
CA MET A 77 15.14 -0.41 8.41
C MET A 77 15.71 -0.90 7.08
N THR A 78 15.09 -0.57 5.95
CA THR A 78 15.56 -0.95 4.60
C THR A 78 16.98 -0.46 4.30
N ARG A 79 17.44 0.58 5.00
CA ARG A 79 18.84 1.05 4.93
C ARG A 79 19.84 0.02 5.45
N TYR A 80 19.45 -0.76 6.45
CA TYR A 80 20.32 -1.72 7.13
C TYR A 80 20.05 -3.16 6.67
N HIS A 81 18.85 -3.43 6.15
CA HIS A 81 18.45 -4.76 5.73
C HIS A 81 17.62 -4.69 4.46
N SER A 82 18.12 -5.24 3.36
CA SER A 82 17.31 -5.52 2.17
C SER A 82 16.68 -6.91 2.29
N ALA A 83 15.46 -7.07 1.78
CA ALA A 83 14.83 -8.39 1.73
C ALA A 83 15.63 -9.32 0.82
N SER A 84 16.10 -10.45 1.36
CA SER A 84 16.72 -11.55 0.59
C SER A 84 15.69 -12.53 0.00
N TRP A 85 14.43 -12.36 0.38
CA TRP A 85 13.30 -13.21 0.04
C TRP A 85 12.42 -12.52 -0.99
N ASN A 86 11.64 -13.29 -1.76
CA ASN A 86 10.76 -12.76 -2.78
C ASN A 86 9.52 -12.07 -2.14
N PRO A 87 9.40 -10.73 -2.18
CA PRO A 87 8.30 -9.99 -1.54
C PRO A 87 6.94 -10.32 -2.15
N GLU A 88 6.93 -10.71 -3.41
CA GLU A 88 5.72 -11.01 -4.17
C GLU A 88 5.02 -12.27 -3.67
N MET A 89 5.79 -13.25 -3.19
CA MET A 89 5.28 -14.48 -2.59
C MET A 89 4.52 -14.22 -1.27
N ILE A 90 4.71 -13.07 -0.64
CA ILE A 90 3.98 -12.69 0.58
C ILE A 90 2.83 -11.72 0.26
N LEU A 91 3.09 -10.70 -0.58
CA LEU A 91 2.08 -9.68 -0.90
C LEU A 91 0.91 -10.23 -1.70
N LEU A 92 1.13 -11.12 -2.67
CA LEU A 92 0.05 -11.62 -3.53
C LEU A 92 -0.94 -12.53 -2.79
N PRO A 93 -0.52 -13.51 -1.96
CA PRO A 93 -1.48 -14.27 -1.17
C PRO A 93 -2.27 -13.39 -0.20
N LEU A 94 -1.63 -12.41 0.44
CA LEU A 94 -2.33 -11.45 1.30
C LEU A 94 -3.35 -10.61 0.53
N ALA A 95 -3.00 -10.15 -0.66
CA ALA A 95 -3.92 -9.43 -1.54
C ALA A 95 -5.12 -10.31 -1.98
N ALA A 96 -4.86 -11.58 -2.31
CA ALA A 96 -5.91 -12.53 -2.65
C ALA A 96 -6.85 -12.80 -1.46
N ILE A 97 -6.30 -13.03 -0.27
CA ILE A 97 -7.04 -13.29 0.96
C ILE A 97 -7.89 -12.07 1.36
N THR A 98 -7.31 -10.88 1.32
CA THR A 98 -8.03 -9.63 1.65
C THR A 98 -9.10 -9.29 0.60
N GLY A 99 -8.82 -9.51 -0.69
CA GLY A 99 -9.81 -9.36 -1.77
C GLY A 99 -10.97 -10.34 -1.63
N LEU A 100 -10.69 -11.59 -1.28
CA LEU A 100 -11.73 -12.60 -1.04
C LEU A 100 -12.58 -12.26 0.19
N ALA A 101 -11.95 -11.84 1.29
CA ALA A 101 -12.64 -11.39 2.49
C ALA A 101 -13.59 -10.21 2.20
N LEU A 102 -13.15 -9.28 1.34
CA LEU A 102 -13.97 -8.16 0.87
C LEU A 102 -15.20 -8.64 0.09
N THR A 103 -15.04 -9.60 -0.82
CA THR A 103 -16.15 -10.18 -1.62
C THR A 103 -17.16 -10.94 -0.75
N LEU A 104 -16.70 -11.62 0.29
CA LEU A 104 -17.57 -12.33 1.22
C LEU A 104 -18.27 -11.40 2.23
N LYS A 105 -17.92 -10.11 2.26
CA LYS A 105 -18.42 -9.14 3.26
C LYS A 105 -18.19 -9.66 4.69
N HIS A 106 -17.06 -10.33 4.91
CA HIS A 106 -16.79 -10.96 6.19
C HIS A 106 -16.25 -9.93 7.19
N GLU A 107 -16.94 -9.77 8.32
CA GLU A 107 -16.52 -8.84 9.37
C GLU A 107 -15.37 -9.43 10.18
N TRP A 108 -14.15 -8.95 9.93
CA TRP A 108 -13.00 -9.39 10.72
C TRP A 108 -12.80 -8.58 11.98
N PHE A 109 -12.24 -9.28 12.97
CA PHE A 109 -11.70 -8.64 14.15
C PHE A 109 -10.57 -7.68 13.78
N VAL A 110 -10.56 -6.50 14.42
CA VAL A 110 -9.60 -5.42 14.12
C VAL A 110 -8.16 -5.89 14.18
N ALA A 111 -7.82 -6.80 15.11
CA ALA A 111 -6.44 -7.28 15.24
C ALA A 111 -5.94 -8.00 13.99
N ILE A 112 -6.80 -8.73 13.27
CA ILE A 112 -6.41 -9.41 12.03
C ILE A 112 -6.02 -8.38 10.96
N SER A 113 -6.84 -7.34 10.79
CA SER A 113 -6.56 -6.25 9.86
C SER A 113 -5.30 -5.47 10.23
N VAL A 114 -5.03 -5.32 11.53
CA VAL A 114 -3.77 -4.72 12.03
C VAL A 114 -2.56 -5.59 11.67
N VAL A 115 -2.62 -6.90 11.91
CA VAL A 115 -1.53 -7.83 11.59
C VAL A 115 -1.23 -7.81 10.09
N ILE A 116 -2.27 -7.91 9.25
CA ILE A 116 -2.09 -7.87 7.80
C ILE A 116 -1.50 -6.53 7.35
N ALA A 117 -1.99 -5.41 7.89
CA ALA A 117 -1.45 -4.10 7.58
C ALA A 117 0.03 -3.96 7.97
N MET A 118 0.42 -4.49 9.14
CA MET A 118 1.83 -4.51 9.54
C MET A 118 2.68 -5.34 8.59
N VAL A 119 2.24 -6.54 8.22
CA VAL A 119 2.99 -7.40 7.28
C VAL A 119 3.13 -6.70 5.92
N VAL A 120 2.05 -6.17 5.36
CA VAL A 120 2.08 -5.43 4.08
C VAL A 120 3.03 -4.22 4.16
N ALA A 121 2.96 -3.44 5.24
CA ALA A 121 3.83 -2.28 5.44
C ALA A 121 5.32 -2.67 5.54
N VAL A 122 5.63 -3.74 6.27
CA VAL A 122 7.01 -4.26 6.41
C VAL A 122 7.53 -4.73 5.06
N VAL A 123 6.75 -5.56 4.35
CA VAL A 123 7.17 -6.13 3.06
C VAL A 123 7.42 -5.01 2.04
N ILE A 124 6.50 -4.05 1.92
CA ILE A 124 6.66 -2.90 1.02
C ILE A 124 7.86 -2.03 1.40
N GLY A 125 8.06 -1.78 2.70
CA GLY A 125 9.19 -1.01 3.19
C GLY A 125 10.52 -1.64 2.77
N LEU A 126 10.68 -2.95 3.04
CA LEU A 126 11.91 -3.69 2.72
C LEU A 126 12.13 -3.88 1.22
N ASP A 127 11.06 -4.00 0.44
CA ASP A 127 11.10 -4.10 -1.03
C ASP A 127 11.48 -2.76 -1.70
N SER A 128 11.24 -1.63 -1.02
CA SER A 128 11.55 -0.29 -1.54
C SER A 128 13.02 0.13 -1.37
N SER A 129 13.94 -0.85 -1.35
CA SER A 129 15.37 -0.60 -1.19
C SER A 129 15.96 0.13 -2.40
N VAL A 130 16.76 1.16 -2.14
CA VAL A 130 17.44 1.92 -3.21
C VAL A 130 18.81 1.31 -3.44
N PRO A 131 19.19 0.96 -4.69
CA PRO A 131 20.52 0.46 -4.99
C PRO A 131 21.61 1.44 -4.51
N MET A 132 22.50 0.97 -3.63
CA MET A 132 23.61 1.77 -3.12
C MET A 132 24.71 1.89 -4.18
N ILE A 133 24.75 3.03 -4.86
CA ILE A 133 25.83 3.39 -5.78
C ILE A 133 26.88 4.19 -4.98
N PRO A 134 28.19 3.85 -5.07
CA PRO A 134 29.24 4.64 -4.44
C PRO A 134 29.16 6.12 -4.86
N GLY A 135 29.13 7.05 -3.90
CA GLY A 135 28.99 8.49 -4.16
C GLY A 135 27.54 9.01 -4.23
N LEU A 136 26.52 8.16 -4.04
CA LEU A 136 25.14 8.62 -3.94
C LEU A 136 24.92 9.40 -2.64
N GLN A 137 24.50 10.66 -2.77
CA GLN A 137 24.21 11.51 -1.62
C GLN A 137 23.08 10.92 -0.77
N VAL A 138 23.30 10.85 0.55
CA VAL A 138 22.31 10.40 1.55
C VAL A 138 20.95 11.10 1.39
N ARG A 139 20.97 12.39 1.02
CA ARG A 139 19.75 13.18 0.74
C ARG A 139 18.87 12.57 -0.35
N LYS A 140 19.45 11.96 -1.38
CA LYS A 140 18.70 11.36 -2.50
C LYS A 140 18.01 10.06 -2.10
N ILE A 141 18.63 9.29 -1.20
CA ILE A 141 18.04 8.06 -0.65
C ILE A 141 16.81 8.39 0.20
N TYR A 142 16.93 9.35 1.12
CA TYR A 142 15.78 9.79 1.92
C TYR A 142 14.69 10.44 1.07
N ALA A 143 15.04 11.17 0.01
CA ALA A 143 14.06 11.71 -0.93
C ALA A 143 13.26 10.59 -1.63
N HIS A 144 13.92 9.52 -2.08
CA HIS A 144 13.23 8.37 -2.68
C HIS A 144 12.31 7.66 -1.69
N LEU A 145 12.82 7.32 -0.50
CA LEU A 145 12.05 6.66 0.56
C LEU A 145 10.84 7.50 0.99
N ALA A 146 11.01 8.82 1.10
CA ALA A 146 9.90 9.73 1.41
C ALA A 146 8.85 9.76 0.30
N GLY A 147 9.26 9.73 -0.97
CA GLY A 147 8.34 9.61 -2.11
C GLY A 147 7.53 8.33 -2.07
N THR A 148 8.17 7.19 -1.79
CA THR A 148 7.50 5.89 -1.64
C THR A 148 6.54 5.89 -0.45
N ALA A 149 6.98 6.40 0.70
CA ALA A 149 6.12 6.53 1.88
C ALA A 149 4.86 7.33 1.56
N LEU A 150 5.00 8.48 0.90
CA LEU A 150 3.90 9.35 0.53
C LEU A 150 2.94 8.66 -0.44
N CYS A 151 3.46 7.98 -1.46
CA CYS A 151 2.65 7.28 -2.46
C CYS A 151 1.82 6.16 -1.83
N VAL A 152 2.46 5.24 -1.10
CA VAL A 152 1.78 4.09 -0.47
C VAL A 152 0.76 4.55 0.57
N SER A 153 1.15 5.51 1.42
CA SER A 153 0.27 6.06 2.46
C SER A 153 -0.92 6.81 1.86
N GLY A 154 -0.66 7.63 0.84
CA GLY A 154 -1.68 8.38 0.11
C GLY A 154 -2.68 7.44 -0.56
N LEU A 155 -2.17 6.44 -1.29
CA LEU A 155 -3.00 5.42 -1.93
C LEU A 155 -3.88 4.69 -0.91
N LEU A 156 -3.29 4.21 0.19
CA LEU A 156 -4.04 3.53 1.25
C LEU A 156 -5.16 4.41 1.79
N VAL A 157 -4.86 5.66 2.18
CA VAL A 157 -5.84 6.56 2.78
C VAL A 157 -6.95 6.92 1.80
N ILE A 158 -6.61 7.32 0.57
CA ILE A 158 -7.58 7.75 -0.44
C ILE A 158 -8.51 6.61 -0.78
N VAL A 159 -7.97 5.44 -1.12
CA VAL A 159 -8.78 4.26 -1.51
C VAL A 159 -9.64 3.80 -0.33
N THR A 160 -9.11 3.84 0.90
CA THR A 160 -9.89 3.50 2.10
C THR A 160 -11.07 4.44 2.31
N LEU A 161 -10.87 5.75 2.14
CA LEU A 161 -11.94 6.74 2.30
C LEU A 161 -12.99 6.65 1.20
N VAL A 162 -12.56 6.44 -0.05
CA VAL A 162 -13.46 6.17 -1.18
C VAL A 162 -14.27 4.90 -0.90
N ALA A 163 -13.61 3.81 -0.50
CA ALA A 163 -14.28 2.56 -0.16
C ALA A 163 -15.26 2.73 1.00
N TYR A 164 -14.90 3.49 2.04
CA TYR A 164 -15.78 3.80 3.15
C TYR A 164 -17.03 4.58 2.72
N ALA A 165 -16.91 5.50 1.75
CA ALA A 165 -18.04 6.22 1.19
C ALA A 165 -18.95 5.29 0.35
N LEU A 166 -18.36 4.38 -0.43
CA LEU A 166 -19.06 3.44 -1.29
C LEU A 166 -19.70 2.27 -0.53
N ARG A 167 -19.33 2.01 0.74
CA ARG A 167 -19.74 0.80 1.48
C ARG A 167 -21.26 0.61 1.63
N ASN A 168 -22.01 1.71 1.66
CA ASN A 168 -23.46 1.69 1.82
C ASN A 168 -24.19 1.86 0.47
N LEU A 169 -23.47 2.17 -0.61
CA LEU A 169 -24.07 2.30 -1.94
C LEU A 169 -24.38 0.90 -2.49
N ILE A 170 -25.61 0.71 -2.95
CA ILE A 170 -26.08 -0.54 -3.56
C ILE A 170 -25.70 -1.75 -2.68
N GLN A 171 -25.89 -1.63 -1.37
CA GLN A 171 -25.56 -2.66 -0.37
C GLN A 171 -24.10 -3.14 -0.37
N GLY A 172 -23.17 -2.33 -0.90
CA GLY A 172 -21.74 -2.64 -0.97
C GLY A 172 -21.36 -3.55 -2.16
N ILE A 173 -22.24 -3.78 -3.13
CA ILE A 173 -21.96 -4.62 -4.30
C ILE A 173 -20.71 -4.14 -5.06
N ILE A 174 -20.54 -2.83 -5.22
CA ILE A 174 -19.37 -2.23 -5.89
C ILE A 174 -18.07 -2.70 -5.24
N LEU A 175 -17.99 -2.68 -3.92
CA LEU A 175 -16.80 -3.15 -3.19
C LEU A 175 -16.57 -4.64 -3.37
N ARG A 176 -17.63 -5.44 -3.43
CA ARG A 176 -17.50 -6.90 -3.63
C ARG A 176 -16.95 -7.24 -5.01
N ILE A 177 -17.37 -6.50 -6.04
CA ILE A 177 -16.84 -6.64 -7.41
C ILE A 177 -15.37 -6.23 -7.45
N LEU A 178 -15.01 -5.07 -6.87
CA LEU A 178 -13.62 -4.63 -6.80
C LEU A 178 -12.74 -5.63 -6.03
N GLY A 179 -13.26 -6.25 -4.97
CA GLY A 179 -12.59 -7.31 -4.23
C GLY A 179 -12.33 -8.56 -5.06
N ALA A 180 -13.33 -8.99 -5.82
CA ALA A 180 -13.21 -10.16 -6.69
C ALA A 180 -12.19 -9.91 -7.80
N TRP A 181 -12.17 -8.69 -8.37
CA TRP A 181 -11.18 -8.29 -9.36
C TRP A 181 -9.77 -8.24 -8.77
N SER A 182 -9.62 -7.69 -7.57
CA SER A 182 -8.32 -7.65 -6.89
C SER A 182 -7.82 -9.05 -6.54
N ALA A 183 -8.70 -9.94 -6.08
CA ALA A 183 -8.36 -11.32 -5.77
C ALA A 183 -7.98 -12.10 -7.04
N ALA A 184 -8.75 -11.95 -8.12
CA ALA A 184 -8.44 -12.56 -9.41
C ALA A 184 -7.10 -12.06 -9.96
N GLY A 185 -6.84 -10.75 -9.89
CA GLY A 185 -5.56 -10.17 -10.31
C GLY A 185 -4.38 -10.71 -9.48
N ALA A 186 -4.54 -10.79 -8.16
CA ALA A 186 -3.51 -11.34 -7.28
C ALA A 186 -3.22 -12.82 -7.58
N VAL A 187 -4.26 -13.64 -7.75
CA VAL A 187 -4.11 -15.08 -8.07
C VAL A 187 -3.49 -15.27 -9.45
N LEU A 188 -3.86 -14.46 -10.44
CA LEU A 188 -3.27 -14.53 -11.79
C LEU A 188 -1.77 -14.25 -11.75
N VAL A 189 -1.34 -13.16 -11.10
CA VAL A 189 0.08 -12.83 -10.98
C VAL A 189 0.83 -13.89 -10.18
N LEU A 190 0.23 -14.41 -9.10
CA LEU A 190 0.82 -15.48 -8.30
C LEU A 190 0.99 -16.77 -9.12
N ALA A 191 -0.01 -17.14 -9.92
CA ALA A 191 0.06 -18.30 -10.79
C ALA A 191 1.16 -18.16 -11.84
N LEU A 192 1.33 -16.96 -12.42
CA LEU A 192 2.42 -16.67 -13.36
C LEU A 192 3.80 -16.79 -12.70
N LEU A 193 3.95 -16.29 -11.47
CA LEU A 193 5.20 -16.42 -10.72
C LEU A 193 5.55 -17.88 -10.42
N LEU A 194 4.56 -18.68 -9.98
CA LEU A 194 4.76 -20.10 -9.73
C LEU A 194 5.06 -20.87 -11.02
N ALA A 195 4.38 -20.54 -12.12
CA ALA A 195 4.62 -21.15 -13.43
C ALA A 195 6.02 -20.84 -13.96
N ASN A 196 6.52 -19.62 -13.73
CA ASN A 196 7.90 -19.26 -14.09
C ASN A 196 8.93 -19.96 -13.20
N ALA A 197 8.69 -20.05 -11.89
CA ALA A 197 9.56 -20.75 -10.96
C ALA A 197 9.65 -22.26 -11.23
N ALA A 198 8.59 -22.88 -11.77
CA ALA A 198 8.60 -24.29 -12.15
C ALA A 198 9.38 -24.56 -13.46
N ARG A 199 9.70 -23.53 -14.26
CA ARG A 199 10.45 -23.66 -15.51
C ARG A 199 11.96 -23.48 -15.36
N THR A 200 12.40 -22.95 -14.22
CA THR A 200 13.82 -22.76 -13.84
C THR A 200 14.31 -23.93 -13.00
#